data_AF-A0A939FJF5-F1
#
_entry.id   AF-A0A939FJF5-F1
#
_cell.length_a   1.000
_cell.length_b   1.000
_cell.length_c   1.000
_cell.angle_alpha   90.00
_cell.angle_beta   90.00
_cell.angle_gamma   90.00
#
_symmetry.space_group_name_H-M   'P 1'
#
loop_
_entity.id
_entity.type
_entity.pdbx_description
1 polymer ?
#
loop_
_entity_poly.entity_id
_entity_poly.type
_entity_poly.pdbx_seq_one_letter_code
_entity_poly.pdbx_strand_id
1 'polypeptide(L)' 'CSWRSSPASTRPSAYTIDRVIIHVTQETFSNTIAIFQNPAKQVTAHYVVRSADGYVAQCVRERDIAWHAGNWGYNTRSIG' A
#
# COMPACT_ATOMS: atom_id res chain seq x y z
N CYS A 1 -5.95 2.27 -8.60
CA CYS A 1 -6.30 2.02 -7.18
C CYS A 1 -7.08 3.22 -6.64
N SER A 2 -8.04 3.00 -5.74
CA SER A 2 -8.84 4.07 -5.12
C SER A 2 -8.30 4.35 -3.72
N TRP A 3 -7.92 5.60 -3.45
CA TRP A 3 -7.35 6.06 -2.16
C TRP A 3 -8.29 5.92 -0.95
N ARG A 4 -9.56 5.54 -1.16
CA ARG A 4 -10.58 5.50 -0.09
C ARG A 4 -10.44 4.31 0.87
N SER A 5 -9.65 3.31 0.52
CA SER A 5 -9.52 2.07 1.31
C SER A 5 -8.40 2.12 2.35
N SER A 6 -7.86 3.29 2.70
CA SER A 6 -6.71 3.40 3.60
C SER A 6 -6.84 4.56 4.58
N PRO A 7 -6.35 4.43 5.82
CA PRO A 7 -6.40 5.48 6.82
C PRO A 7 -5.72 6.77 6.36
N ALA A 8 -6.47 7.87 6.43
CA ALA A 8 -5.91 9.20 6.21
C ALA A 8 -4.87 9.51 7.29
N SER A 9 -3.78 10.16 6.91
CA SER A 9 -2.76 10.63 7.85
C SER A 9 -2.12 11.93 7.35
N THR A 10 -1.20 12.45 8.14
CA THR A 10 -0.42 13.65 7.83
C THR A 10 1.06 13.32 8.00
N ARG A 11 1.52 12.27 7.30
CA ARG A 11 2.94 11.90 7.30
C ARG A 11 3.76 12.89 6.46
N PRO A 12 4.96 13.28 6.90
CA PRO A 12 5.76 12.63 7.97
C PRO A 12 5.59 13.21 9.39
N SER A 13 4.80 14.26 9.60
CA SER A 13 4.72 14.93 10.91
C SER A 13 4.01 14.08 11.98
N ALA A 14 2.99 13.31 11.60
CA ALA A 14 2.31 12.38 12.51
C ALA A 14 3.11 11.07 12.72
N TYR A 15 3.66 10.53 11.63
CA TYR A 15 4.52 9.35 11.65
C TYR A 15 5.65 9.52 10.62
N THR A 16 6.88 9.60 11.10
CA THR A 16 8.04 9.61 10.21
C THR A 16 8.17 8.26 9.52
N ILE A 17 8.33 8.30 8.21
CA ILE A 17 8.58 7.11 7.39
C ILE A 17 10.09 6.84 7.44
N ASP A 18 10.47 5.64 7.89
CA ASP A 18 11.87 5.27 8.08
C ASP A 18 12.26 3.94 7.42
N ARG A 19 11.33 3.27 6.73
CA ARG A 19 11.60 1.99 6.05
C ARG A 19 10.76 1.76 4.80
N VAL A 20 11.27 0.88 3.95
CA VAL A 20 10.55 0.29 2.80
C VAL A 20 10.39 -1.20 3.08
N ILE A 21 9.18 -1.73 2.91
CA ILE A 21 8.88 -3.15 3.06
C ILE A 21 8.47 -3.70 1.69
N ILE A 22 9.24 -4.66 1.17
CA ILE A 22 9.01 -5.24 -0.16
C ILE A 22 8.15 -6.50 -0.02
N HIS A 23 7.11 -6.60 -0.85
CA HIS A 23 6.18 -7.74 -0.89
C HIS A 23 6.17 -8.40 -2.26
N VAL A 24 5.73 -9.66 -2.29
CA VAL A 24 5.24 -10.32 -3.49
C VAL A 24 3.78 -10.66 -3.26
N THR A 25 2.89 -10.31 -4.19
CA THR A 25 1.43 -10.45 -4.01
C THR A 25 0.93 -11.87 -4.25
N GLN A 26 1.76 -12.73 -4.84
CA GLN A 26 1.42 -14.10 -5.27
C GLN A 26 0.15 -14.16 -6.14
N GLU A 27 -0.13 -13.08 -6.88
CA GLU A 27 -1.33 -12.88 -7.68
C GLU A 27 -1.01 -12.13 -8.97
N THR A 28 -1.95 -12.14 -9.92
CA THR A 28 -1.81 -11.29 -11.11
C THR A 28 -1.94 -9.81 -10.76
N PHE A 29 -1.34 -8.93 -11.58
CA PHE A 29 -1.42 -7.49 -11.36
C PHE A 29 -2.87 -7.00 -11.30
N SER A 30 -3.73 -7.40 -12.25
CA SER A 30 -5.13 -7.00 -12.29
C SER A 30 -5.90 -7.48 -11.06
N ASN A 31 -5.68 -8.72 -10.61
CA ASN A 31 -6.32 -9.24 -9.41
C ASN A 31 -5.84 -8.51 -8.14
N THR A 32 -4.53 -8.22 -8.04
CA THR A 32 -3.96 -7.43 -6.94
C THR A 32 -4.63 -6.06 -6.84
N ILE A 33 -4.78 -5.35 -7.97
CA ILE A 33 -5.44 -4.04 -8.00
C ILE A 33 -6.91 -4.15 -7.58
N ALA A 34 -7.63 -5.19 -8.03
CA ALA A 34 -9.01 -5.43 -7.66
C ALA A 34 -9.17 -5.71 -6.15
N ILE A 35 -8.26 -6.49 -5.56
CA ILE A 35 -8.21 -6.76 -4.11
C ILE A 35 -8.02 -5.45 -3.34
N PHE A 36 -7.05 -4.61 -3.71
CA PHE A 36 -6.77 -3.34 -3.04
C PHE A 36 -7.90 -2.31 -3.19
N GLN A 37 -8.71 -2.41 -4.24
CA GLN A 37 -9.90 -1.58 -4.42
C GLN A 37 -11.09 -2.03 -3.58
N ASN A 38 -11.08 -3.26 -3.06
CA ASN A 38 -12.17 -3.79 -2.26
C ASN A 38 -11.94 -3.46 -0.75
N PRO A 39 -12.69 -2.52 -0.16
CA PRO A 39 -12.50 -2.13 1.24
C PRO A 39 -12.78 -3.27 2.22
N ALA A 40 -13.59 -4.26 1.85
CA ALA A 40 -13.86 -5.44 2.69
C ALA A 40 -12.63 -6.35 2.84
N LYS A 41 -11.61 -6.22 1.98
CA LYS A 41 -10.37 -7.00 2.08
C LYS A 41 -9.42 -6.47 3.15
N GLN A 42 -9.53 -5.19 3.52
CA GLN A 42 -8.71 -4.56 4.56
C GLN A 42 -7.19 -4.72 4.35
N VAL A 43 -6.74 -4.80 3.08
CA VAL A 43 -5.32 -4.87 2.70
C VAL A 43 -5.04 -3.92 1.54
N THR A 44 -3.94 -3.18 1.62
CA THR A 44 -3.47 -2.26 0.58
C THR A 44 -1.96 -2.10 0.66
N ALA A 45 -1.31 -1.73 -0.44
CA ALA A 45 0.07 -1.24 -0.48
C ALA A 45 0.13 0.17 -1.07
N HIS A 46 1.25 0.88 -0.93
CA HIS A 46 1.46 2.19 -1.55
C HIS A 46 1.72 2.02 -3.05
N TYR A 47 2.51 1.01 -3.44
CA TYR A 47 2.83 0.74 -4.84
C TYR A 47 2.66 -0.73 -5.21
N VAL A 48 2.31 -0.97 -6.47
CA VAL A 48 2.36 -2.29 -7.11
C VAL A 48 3.15 -2.16 -8.39
N VAL A 49 4.20 -2.97 -8.54
CA VAL A 49 5.00 -3.05 -9.76
C VAL A 49 4.57 -4.28 -10.55
N ARG A 50 4.15 -4.10 -11.80
CA ARG A 50 3.79 -5.20 -12.69
C ARG A 50 5.05 -5.86 -13.22
N SER A 51 5.20 -7.16 -12.98
CA SER A 51 6.41 -7.91 -13.37
C SER A 51 6.64 -7.98 -14.88
N ALA A 52 5.57 -7.94 -15.69
CA ALA A 52 5.65 -8.11 -17.13
C ALA A 52 6.36 -6.96 -17.86
N ASP A 53 6.26 -5.73 -17.36
CA ASP A 53 6.71 -4.52 -18.05
C ASP A 53 7.21 -3.41 -17.13
N GLY A 54 7.24 -3.63 -15.82
CA GLY A 54 7.68 -2.65 -14.83
C GLY A 54 6.68 -1.52 -14.57
N TYR A 55 5.44 -1.61 -15.08
CA TYR A 55 4.43 -0.59 -14.82
C TYR A 55 4.17 -0.43 -13.31
N VAL A 56 4.22 0.80 -12.81
CA VAL A 56 4.02 1.12 -11.40
C VAL A 56 2.63 1.75 -11.20
N ALA A 57 1.78 1.09 -10.41
CA ALA A 57 0.55 1.68 -9.91
C ALA A 57 0.75 2.21 -8.49
N GLN A 58 0.41 3.48 -8.26
CA GLN A 58 0.28 4.02 -6.92
C GLN A 58 -1.14 3.77 -6.38
N CYS A 59 -1.23 3.22 -5.17
CA CYS A 59 -2.46 2.77 -4.55
C CYS A 59 -2.81 3.50 -3.25
N VAL A 60 -1.82 3.86 -2.43
CA VAL A 60 -1.97 4.68 -1.23
C VAL A 60 -0.92 5.78 -1.26
N ARG A 61 -1.33 7.04 -1.01
CA ARG A 61 -0.38 8.16 -1.01
C ARG A 61 0.51 8.02 0.20
N GLU A 62 1.76 8.40 0.10
CA GLU A 62 2.78 8.32 1.15
C GLU A 62 2.35 9.10 2.41
N ARG A 63 1.56 10.17 2.24
CA ARG A 63 0.98 10.92 3.36
C ARG A 63 -0.02 10.10 4.20
N ASP A 64 -0.66 9.11 3.59
CA ASP A 64 -1.71 8.22 4.13
C ASP A 64 -1.10 6.83 4.44
N ILE A 65 -1.74 5.99 5.25
CA ILE A 65 -1.13 4.74 5.73
C ILE A 65 -1.72 3.53 4.99
N ALA A 66 -0.90 2.71 4.33
CA ALA A 66 -1.37 1.45 3.73
C ALA A 66 -1.42 0.28 4.72
N TRP A 67 -2.29 -0.70 4.49
CA TRP A 67 -2.41 -1.92 5.30
C TRP A 67 -1.67 -3.10 4.65
N HIS A 68 -0.35 -3.16 4.81
CA HIS A 68 0.50 -4.12 4.08
C HIS A 68 1.35 -5.05 4.96
N ALA A 69 1.77 -4.61 6.15
CA ALA A 69 2.78 -5.31 6.94
C ALA A 69 2.20 -6.28 7.99
N GLY A 70 0.88 -6.35 8.15
CA GLY A 70 0.21 -7.10 9.24
C GLY A 70 0.47 -6.55 10.65
N ASN A 71 1.36 -5.56 10.80
CA ASN A 71 1.68 -4.88 12.04
C ASN A 71 1.47 -3.37 11.89
N TRP A 72 0.69 -2.78 12.79
CA TRP A 72 0.36 -1.34 12.73
C TRP A 72 1.57 -0.42 12.91
N GLY A 73 2.49 -0.77 13.82
CA GLY A 73 3.72 0.00 14.05
C GLY A 73 4.63 0.03 12.82
N TYR A 74 4.58 -1.02 11.98
CA TYR A 74 5.28 -1.02 10.71
C TYR A 74 4.53 -0.21 9.67
N ASN A 75 3.23 -0.47 9.45
CA ASN A 75 2.41 0.27 8.48
C ASN A 75 2.53 1.80 8.63
N THR A 76 2.47 2.30 9.86
CA THR A 76 2.53 3.74 10.15
C THR A 76 3.86 4.39 9.74
N ARG A 77 4.97 3.64 9.76
CA ARG A 77 6.34 4.14 9.54
C ARG A 77 6.99 3.62 8.26
N SER A 78 6.23 2.97 7.38
CA SER A 78 6.76 2.40 6.14
C SER A 78 6.02 2.82 4.88
N ILE A 79 6.75 2.69 3.78
CA ILE A 79 6.20 2.52 2.43
C ILE A 79 6.27 1.03 2.08
N GLY A 80 5.28 0.54 1.33
CA GLY A 80 5.11 -0.85 0.97
C GLY A 80 4.51 -0.98 -0.40
#